data_AF-A0A3M0XYP7-F1
#
_entry.id   AF-A0A3M0XYP7-F1
#
_cell.length_a   1.000
_cell.length_b   1.000
_cell.length_c   1.000
_cell.angle_alpha   90.00
_cell.angle_beta   90.00
_cell.angle_gamma   90.00
#
_symmetry.space_group_name_H-M   'P 1'
#
loop_
_entity.id
_entity.type
_entity.pdbx_description
1 polymer ?
#
loop_
_entity_poly.entity_id
_entity_poly.type
_entity_poly.pdbx_seq_one_letter_code
_entity_poly.pdbx_strand_id
1 'polypeptide(L)' 'MLYSPNRRWRAKVRADGTLITDDFKGSIHQVGAHVQGAPACNGWQFWCVNVEGRLVPIDFLRQKLRAGMN' A
#
# COMPACT_ATOMS: atom_id res chain seq x y z
N MET A 1 7.15 -5.23 -2.90
CA MET A 1 6.70 -5.27 -1.49
C MET A 1 6.23 -3.89 -1.09
N LEU A 2 5.17 -3.81 -0.30
CA LEU A 2 4.69 -2.58 0.34
C LEU A 2 4.87 -2.69 1.86
N TYR A 3 5.03 -1.54 2.52
CA TYR A 3 5.27 -1.42 3.95
C TYR A 3 4.39 -0.33 4.55
N SER A 4 4.04 -0.44 5.83
CA SER A 4 3.48 0.72 6.57
C SER A 4 4.55 1.80 6.77
N PRO A 5 4.18 3.06 7.12
CA PRO A 5 5.15 4.16 7.22
C PRO A 5 6.26 3.92 8.25
N ASN A 6 5.97 3.13 9.28
CA ASN A 6 6.89 2.72 10.35
C ASN A 6 7.50 1.32 10.14
N ARG A 7 7.32 0.69 8.97
CA ARG A 7 7.77 -0.68 8.65
C ARG A 7 7.20 -1.79 9.54
N ARG A 8 6.21 -1.50 10.39
CA ARG A 8 5.55 -2.50 11.25
C ARG A 8 4.82 -3.57 10.45
N TRP A 9 4.17 -3.18 9.36
CA TRP A 9 3.37 -4.06 8.52
C TRP A 9 3.95 -4.15 7.11
N ARG A 10 3.81 -5.32 6.48
CA ARG A 10 4.27 -5.58 5.12
C ARG A 10 3.20 -6.32 4.33
N ALA A 11 3.12 -6.07 3.04
CA ALA A 11 2.24 -6.79 2.13
C ALA A 11 2.89 -6.99 0.76
N LYS A 12 2.57 -8.08 0.08
CA LYS A 12 3.01 -8.34 -1.30
C LYS A 12 1.91 -7.92 -2.27
N VAL A 13 2.28 -7.23 -3.33
CA VAL A 13 1.39 -6.87 -4.44
C VAL A 13 1.25 -8.09 -5.36
N ARG A 14 0.02 -8.42 -5.74
CA ARG A 14 -0.29 -9.46 -6.74
C ARG A 14 -0.52 -8.83 -8.11
N ALA A 15 -0.45 -9.66 -9.16
CA ALA A 15 -0.65 -9.22 -10.54
C ALA A 15 -2.04 -8.63 -10.79
N ASP A 16 -3.05 -9.06 -10.02
CA ASP A 16 -4.43 -8.54 -10.06
C ASP A 16 -4.62 -7.21 -9.30
N GLY A 17 -3.54 -6.63 -8.77
CA GLY A 17 -3.58 -5.39 -7.98
C GLY A 17 -4.01 -5.58 -6.52
N THR A 18 -4.34 -6.79 -6.08
CA THR A 18 -4.62 -7.08 -4.67
C THR A 18 -3.34 -7.14 -3.85
N LEU A 19 -3.47 -6.94 -2.53
CA LEU A 19 -2.42 -7.18 -1.56
C LEU A 19 -2.65 -8.50 -0.83
N ILE A 20 -1.55 -9.15 -0.43
CA ILE A 20 -1.56 -10.31 0.46
C ILE A 20 -0.58 -10.11 1.63
N THR A 21 -1.05 -10.41 2.84
CA THR A 21 -0.26 -10.61 4.08
C THR A 21 -0.12 -12.10 4.36
N ASP A 22 0.43 -12.46 5.53
CA ASP A 22 0.59 -13.87 5.91
C ASP A 22 -0.78 -14.58 6.09
N ASP A 23 -1.84 -13.84 6.39
CA ASP A 23 -3.17 -14.35 6.77
C ASP A 23 -4.36 -13.71 6.02
N PHE A 24 -4.16 -12.67 5.21
CA PHE A 24 -5.26 -11.93 4.59
C PHE A 24 -4.95 -11.49 3.15
N LYS A 25 -5.98 -11.51 2.30
CA LYS A 25 -5.94 -11.02 0.90
C LYS A 25 -7.06 -10.01 0.69
N GLY A 26 -6.76 -8.88 0.06
CA GLY A 26 -7.78 -7.90 -0.31
C GLY A 26 -7.23 -6.72 -1.11
N SER A 27 -8.06 -5.70 -1.31
CA SER A 27 -7.60 -4.41 -1.84
C SER A 27 -6.63 -3.71 -0.87
N ILE A 28 -5.93 -2.68 -1.36
CA ILE A 28 -5.03 -1.86 -0.53
C ILE A 28 -5.72 -1.30 0.73
N HIS A 29 -7.02 -1.03 0.65
CA HIS A 29 -7.84 -0.52 1.74
C HIS A 29 -8.20 -1.62 2.75
N GLN A 30 -8.70 -2.76 2.25
CA GLN A 30 -9.09 -3.88 3.10
C GLN A 30 -7.90 -4.44 3.86
N VAL A 31 -6.77 -4.67 3.19
CA VAL A 31 -5.55 -5.18 3.85
C VAL A 31 -5.01 -4.16 4.84
N GLY A 32 -5.02 -2.87 4.49
CA GLY A 32 -4.60 -1.80 5.41
C GLY A 32 -5.48 -1.70 6.66
N ALA A 33 -6.79 -1.86 6.52
CA ALA A 33 -7.73 -1.88 7.65
C ALA A 33 -7.51 -3.11 8.53
N HIS A 34 -7.36 -4.28 7.90
CA HIS A 34 -7.12 -5.57 8.57
C HIS A 34 -5.87 -5.55 9.46
N VAL A 35 -4.69 -5.17 8.92
CA VAL A 35 -3.44 -5.17 9.70
C VAL A 35 -3.41 -4.11 10.82
N GLN A 36 -4.24 -3.08 10.72
CA GLN A 36 -4.37 -2.07 11.77
C GLN A 36 -5.41 -2.42 12.82
N GLY A 37 -6.25 -3.45 12.59
CA GLY A 37 -7.43 -3.70 13.42
C GLY A 37 -8.44 -2.54 13.39
N ALA A 38 -8.48 -1.78 12.29
CA ALA A 38 -9.28 -0.57 12.14
C ALA A 38 -10.50 -0.83 11.23
N PRO A 39 -11.61 -0.08 11.38
CA PRO A 39 -12.79 -0.24 10.52
C PRO A 39 -12.55 0.18 9.07
N ALA A 40 -11.57 1.06 8.81
CA ALA A 40 -11.24 1.54 7.48
C ALA A 40 -9.76 1.96 7.39
N CYS A 41 -9.24 2.05 6.16
CA CYS A 41 -7.88 2.54 5.89
C CYS A 41 -7.82 3.24 4.52
N ASN A 42 -7.17 4.40 4.46
CA ASN A 42 -6.73 4.98 3.21
C ASN A 42 -5.43 4.29 2.73
N GLY A 43 -5.58 3.20 1.99
CA GLY A 43 -4.45 2.38 1.51
C GLY A 43 -3.45 3.15 0.63
N TRP A 44 -3.88 4.21 -0.07
CA TRP A 44 -2.98 5.03 -0.89
C TRP A 44 -1.91 5.76 -0.07
N GLN A 45 -2.30 6.26 1.11
CA GLN A 45 -1.39 6.98 2.01
C GLN A 45 -0.68 6.04 2.99
N PHE A 46 -1.34 4.95 3.38
CA PHE A 46 -0.80 4.01 4.36
C PHE A 46 0.31 3.13 3.79
N TRP A 47 0.14 2.59 2.59
CA TRP A 47 1.13 1.71 1.99
C TRP A 47 2.22 2.51 1.30
N CYS A 48 3.47 2.18 1.64
CA CYS A 48 4.66 2.77 1.08
C CYS A 48 5.47 1.74 0.30
N VAL A 49 6.06 2.16 -0.81
CA VAL A 49 7.13 1.43 -1.50
C VAL A 49 8.48 1.95 -1.02
N ASN A 50 9.48 1.08 -0.95
CA ASN A 50 10.86 1.50 -0.72
C ASN A 50 11.47 1.93 -2.05
N VAL A 51 11.81 3.22 -2.17
CA VAL A 51 12.57 3.80 -3.28
C VAL A 51 13.91 4.26 -2.70
N GLU A 52 14.99 3.60 -3.10
CA GLU A 52 16.36 3.97 -2.72
C GLU A 52 16.57 4.13 -1.20
N GLY A 53 15.97 3.24 -0.41
CA GLY A 53 16.05 3.24 1.06
C GLY A 53 14.95 4.05 1.74
N ARG A 54 14.26 4.93 1.02
CA ARG A 54 13.19 5.78 1.56
C ARG A 54 11.81 5.19 1.33
N LEU A 55 10.96 5.21 2.35
CA LEU A 55 9.55 4.86 2.20
C LEU A 55 8.78 6.03 1.58
N VAL A 56 8.10 5.76 0.47
CA VAL A 56 7.27 6.72 -0.26
C VAL A 56 5.85 6.16 -0.38
N PRO A 57 4.80 6.90 0.01
CA PRO A 57 3.42 6.45 -0.15
C PRO A 57 3.08 6.13 -1.61
N ILE A 58 2.32 5.07 -1.86
CA ILE A 58 1.93 4.68 -3.22
C ILE A 58 1.03 5.73 -3.88
N ASP A 59 0.39 6.62 -3.10
CA ASP A 59 -0.32 7.78 -3.64
C ASP A 59 0.57 8.67 -4.51
N PHE A 60 1.85 8.81 -4.18
CA PHE A 60 2.79 9.59 -4.97
C PHE A 60 2.97 9.01 -6.38
N LEU A 61 2.98 7.68 -6.51
CA LEU A 61 3.04 7.01 -7.81
C LEU A 61 1.76 7.23 -8.61
N ARG A 62 0.59 7.16 -7.94
CA ARG A 62 -0.71 7.45 -8.55
C ARG A 62 -0.77 8.87 -9.11
N GLN A 63 -0.25 9.86 -8.37
CA GLN A 63 -0.20 11.24 -8.81
C GLN A 63 0.71 11.42 -10.02
N LYS A 64 1.90 10.79 -10.03
CA LYS A 64 2.81 10.81 -11.20
C LYS A 64 2.17 10.26 -12.46
N LEU A 65 1.47 9.12 -12.36
CA LEU A 65 0.76 8.54 -13.50
C LEU A 65 -0.32 9.49 -14.04
N ARG A 66 -1.13 10.08 -13.16
CA ARG A 66 -2.17 11.04 -13.55
C ARG A 66 -1.61 12.28 -14.24
N ALA A 67 -0.50 12.81 -13.75
CA ALA A 67 0.13 13.99 -14.35
C ALA A 67 0.67 13.72 -15.77
N GLY A 68 0.99 12.46 -16.10
CA GLY A 68 1.45 12.04 -17.42
C GLY A 68 0.33 11.66 -18.40
N MET A 69 -0.95 11.73 -18.00
CA MET A 69 -2.12 11.38 -18.82
C MET A 69 -2.84 12.61 -19.41
N ASN A 70 -2.12 13.73 -19.58
CA ASN A 70 -2.65 14.95 -20.19
C ASN A 70 -2.65 14.86 -21.73
#